data_AF-A0A2N0SKU0-F1
#
_entry.id   AF-A0A2N0SKU0-F1
#
_cell.length_a   1.000
_cell.length_b   1.000
_cell.length_c   1.000
_cell.angle_alpha   90.00
_cell.angle_beta   90.00
_cell.angle_gamma   90.00
#
_symmetry.space_group_name_H-M   'P 1'
#
loop_
_entity.id
_entity.type
_entity.pdbx_description
1 polymer ?
#
loop_
_entity_poly.entity_id
_entity_poly.type
_entity_poly.pdbx_seq_one_letter_code
_entity_poly.pdbx_strand_id
1 'polypeptide(L)'
;MVKTFMQQHNLQKPKEVWLQNISEILDTPHEEVGNNQKIFSIDREDYKQRMIDCFLIIWQAGENDEFIITSNGFGIFEGVSGNMFGAFPFQYAFHSFYVISPKLVLVLCPTVFRKEVGADELYRFFGGQRSIFENVPHPGATPNYVSTGNSSRSKPKNEHSHSKFDATDPFDLRSRAFDMTLNSMGIERQWNDTFTFSFVKLDSATVHLVNYILLNETKPDLVLTFLSRPYLYKTIAKYHKKVGVQHDFSNLKKKLFIALNRTHKDDLHLRKNIPTGQTYSWNVRETNSES
;
A
#
# COMPACT_ATOMS: atom_id res chain seq x y z
N MET A 1 -23.20 15.38 9.17
CA MET A 1 -21.79 15.64 8.80
C MET A 1 -21.62 15.74 7.28
N VAL A 2 -21.70 14.64 6.51
CA VAL A 2 -21.50 14.70 5.04
C VAL A 2 -22.54 15.57 4.30
N LYS A 3 -23.81 15.51 4.68
CA LYS A 3 -24.87 16.35 4.07
C LYS A 3 -24.63 17.84 4.26
N THR A 4 -24.15 18.24 5.44
CA THR A 4 -23.83 19.64 5.76
C THR A 4 -22.67 20.12 4.92
N PHE A 5 -21.62 19.31 4.79
CA PHE A 5 -20.48 19.60 3.93
C PHE A 5 -20.91 19.73 2.45
N MET A 6 -21.74 18.82 1.96
CA MET A 6 -22.29 18.90 0.60
C MET A 6 -23.06 20.20 0.37
N GLN A 7 -23.87 20.65 1.33
CA GLN A 7 -24.59 21.93 1.22
C GLN A 7 -23.64 23.13 1.18
N GLN A 8 -22.60 23.14 2.03
CA GLN A 8 -21.62 24.23 2.09
C GLN A 8 -20.80 24.35 0.80
N HIS A 9 -20.54 23.23 0.12
CA HIS A 9 -19.72 23.17 -1.09
C HIS A 9 -20.54 22.98 -2.38
N ASN A 10 -21.86 23.14 -2.33
CA ASN A 10 -22.78 22.99 -3.48
C ASN A 10 -22.72 21.62 -4.19
N LEU A 11 -22.40 20.55 -3.46
CA LEU A 11 -22.30 19.18 -3.99
C LEU A 11 -23.65 18.45 -3.93
N GLN A 12 -23.97 17.71 -4.99
CA GLN A 12 -25.29 17.07 -5.14
C GLN A 12 -25.29 15.61 -4.67
N LYS A 13 -24.15 14.92 -4.78
CA LYS A 13 -24.05 13.48 -4.49
C LYS A 13 -22.83 13.16 -3.60
N PRO A 14 -22.89 12.14 -2.73
CA PRO A 14 -21.75 11.75 -1.89
C PRO A 14 -20.48 11.42 -2.67
N LYS A 15 -20.60 10.85 -3.88
CA LYS A 15 -19.45 10.59 -4.75
C LYS A 15 -18.71 11.85 -5.20
N GLU A 16 -19.39 13.00 -5.24
CA GLU A 16 -18.78 14.28 -5.58
C GLU A 16 -17.91 14.79 -4.43
N VAL A 17 -18.26 14.46 -3.17
CA VAL A 17 -17.39 14.71 -2.00
C VAL A 17 -16.07 13.96 -2.16
N TRP A 18 -16.14 12.66 -2.51
CA TRP A 18 -14.94 11.85 -2.73
C TRP A 18 -14.06 12.40 -3.86
N LEU A 19 -14.66 12.78 -5.00
CA LEU A 19 -13.93 13.39 -6.13
C LEU A 19 -13.30 14.73 -5.75
N GLN A 20 -14.03 15.60 -5.04
CA GLN A 20 -13.51 16.88 -4.57
C GLN A 20 -12.32 16.66 -3.63
N ASN A 21 -12.44 15.75 -2.65
CA ASN A 21 -11.36 15.48 -1.71
C ASN A 21 -10.09 15.01 -2.42
N ILE A 22 -10.21 14.14 -3.43
CA ILE A 22 -9.04 13.70 -4.21
C ILE A 22 -8.40 14.87 -4.96
N SER A 23 -9.20 15.69 -5.65
CA SER A 23 -8.67 16.87 -6.36
C SER A 23 -7.95 17.79 -5.37
N GLU A 24 -8.60 18.15 -4.28
CA GLU A 24 -8.04 19.05 -3.28
C GLU A 24 -6.78 18.48 -2.61
N ILE A 25 -6.71 17.16 -2.35
CA ILE A 25 -5.49 16.53 -1.82
C ILE A 25 -4.33 16.56 -2.83
N LEU A 26 -4.62 16.40 -4.13
CA LEU A 26 -3.59 16.38 -5.18
C LEU A 26 -3.12 17.79 -5.57
N ASP A 27 -4.02 18.77 -5.53
CA ASP A 27 -3.77 20.15 -5.98
C ASP A 27 -3.25 21.05 -4.84
N THR A 28 -3.46 20.67 -3.58
CA THR A 28 -2.99 21.43 -2.41
C THR A 28 -1.55 21.06 -2.05
N PRO A 29 -0.66 22.02 -1.76
CA PRO A 29 0.66 21.73 -1.20
C PRO A 29 0.57 20.82 0.02
N HIS A 30 1.50 19.88 0.14
CA HIS A 30 1.45 18.79 1.12
C HIS A 30 1.21 19.28 2.56
N GLU A 31 1.94 20.33 2.98
CA GLU A 31 1.85 20.97 4.29
C GLU A 31 0.51 21.71 4.56
N GLU A 32 -0.26 22.01 3.52
CA GLU A 32 -1.53 22.72 3.62
C GLU A 32 -2.75 21.78 3.62
N VAL A 33 -2.60 20.53 3.17
CA VAL A 33 -3.69 19.54 3.05
C VAL A 33 -4.43 19.37 4.38
N GLY A 34 -3.70 19.25 5.49
CA GLY A 34 -4.30 19.07 6.83
C GLY A 34 -5.21 20.22 7.27
N ASN A 35 -5.04 21.41 6.70
CA ASN A 35 -5.81 22.60 7.06
C ASN A 35 -6.82 23.02 5.98
N ASN A 36 -6.83 22.35 4.82
CA ASN A 36 -7.71 22.69 3.71
C ASN A 36 -9.18 22.34 4.06
N GLN A 37 -9.99 23.38 4.30
CA GLN A 37 -11.40 23.22 4.65
C GLN A 37 -12.29 22.74 3.49
N LYS A 38 -11.78 22.71 2.26
CA LYS A 38 -12.46 22.10 1.12
C LYS A 38 -12.31 20.59 1.07
N ILE A 39 -11.49 20.00 1.94
CA ILE A 39 -11.44 18.55 2.15
C ILE A 39 -12.42 18.22 3.27
N PHE A 40 -13.26 17.20 3.07
CA PHE A 40 -14.18 16.73 4.10
C PHE A 40 -13.43 16.40 5.39
N SER A 41 -13.96 16.86 6.53
CA SER A 41 -13.24 16.83 7.80
C SER A 41 -12.75 15.43 8.18
N ILE A 42 -13.55 14.38 7.96
CA ILE A 42 -13.12 12.99 8.28
C ILE A 42 -11.90 12.59 7.45
N ASP A 43 -11.92 12.84 6.14
CA ASP A 43 -10.81 12.47 5.24
C ASP A 43 -9.56 13.31 5.51
N ARG A 44 -9.74 14.57 5.90
CA ARG A 44 -8.66 15.46 6.31
C ARG A 44 -7.98 15.00 7.60
N GLU A 45 -8.76 14.60 8.60
CA GLU A 45 -8.22 14.04 9.84
C GLU A 45 -7.56 12.67 9.60
N ASP A 46 -8.13 11.81 8.75
CA ASP A 46 -7.47 10.55 8.36
C ASP A 46 -6.14 10.79 7.65
N TYR A 47 -6.07 11.81 6.78
CA TYR A 47 -4.83 12.24 6.14
C TYR A 47 -3.78 12.67 7.18
N LYS A 48 -4.11 13.58 8.10
CA LYS A 48 -3.19 14.02 9.17
C LYS A 48 -2.69 12.83 9.99
N GLN A 49 -3.63 11.98 10.40
CA GLN A 49 -3.33 10.82 11.22
C GLN A 49 -2.38 9.85 10.52
N ARG A 50 -2.63 9.54 9.24
CA ARG A 50 -1.76 8.68 8.43
C ARG A 50 -0.40 9.30 8.18
N MET A 51 -0.31 10.62 8.03
CA MET A 51 0.97 11.31 7.82
C MET A 51 1.90 11.25 9.04
N ILE A 52 1.33 11.29 10.24
CA ILE A 52 2.11 11.26 11.49
C ILE A 52 2.43 9.82 11.89
N ASP A 53 1.43 8.93 11.83
CA ASP A 53 1.54 7.62 12.45
C ASP A 53 1.93 6.51 11.49
N CYS A 54 1.98 6.75 10.17
CA CYS A 54 2.33 5.72 9.20
C CYS A 54 3.60 6.02 8.38
N PHE A 55 4.18 4.96 7.82
CA PHE A 55 5.25 5.06 6.83
C PHE A 55 5.00 4.07 5.68
N LEU A 56 5.61 4.39 4.53
CA LEU A 56 5.48 3.61 3.30
C LEU A 56 6.54 2.52 3.24
N ILE A 57 6.12 1.32 2.86
CA ILE A 57 6.97 0.19 2.47
C ILE A 57 6.61 -0.24 1.05
N ILE A 58 7.62 -0.66 0.30
CA ILE A 58 7.47 -1.18 -1.06
C ILE A 58 7.79 -2.67 -1.04
N TRP A 59 6.77 -3.49 -1.24
CA TRP A 59 6.92 -4.94 -1.34
C TRP A 59 6.87 -5.39 -2.79
N GLN A 60 7.80 -6.26 -3.15
CA GLN A 60 7.96 -6.81 -4.48
C GLN A 60 7.67 -8.31 -4.47
N ALA A 61 6.82 -8.78 -5.37
CA ALA A 61 6.57 -10.21 -5.53
C ALA A 61 7.83 -10.92 -6.05
N GLY A 62 8.02 -12.18 -5.65
CA GLY A 62 9.03 -13.06 -6.22
C GLY A 62 8.94 -13.19 -7.75
N GLU A 63 10.00 -13.73 -8.37
CA GLU A 63 10.09 -13.86 -9.83
C GLU A 63 8.94 -14.66 -10.43
N ASN A 64 8.53 -15.74 -9.75
CA ASN A 64 7.43 -16.62 -10.15
C ASN A 64 6.14 -16.36 -9.37
N ASP A 65 6.06 -15.24 -8.65
CA ASP A 65 4.90 -14.85 -7.86
C ASP A 65 4.27 -13.56 -8.38
N GLU A 66 2.97 -13.36 -8.15
CA GLU A 66 2.29 -12.14 -8.55
C GLU A 66 1.19 -11.76 -7.56
N PHE A 67 0.99 -10.46 -7.40
CA PHE A 67 -0.18 -9.92 -6.73
C PHE A 67 -1.37 -9.89 -7.69
N ILE A 68 -2.56 -10.19 -7.17
CA ILE A 68 -3.82 -10.00 -7.88
C ILE A 68 -4.46 -8.69 -7.43
N ILE A 69 -5.42 -8.18 -8.19
CA ILE A 69 -6.26 -7.07 -7.74
C ILE A 69 -7.73 -7.36 -8.02
N THR A 70 -8.58 -6.90 -7.12
CA THR A 70 -10.04 -7.08 -7.17
C THR A 70 -10.70 -5.73 -7.44
N SER A 71 -11.96 -5.71 -7.87
CA SER A 71 -12.67 -4.46 -8.18
C SER A 71 -12.77 -3.48 -7.01
N ASN A 72 -12.64 -3.97 -5.78
CA ASN A 72 -12.57 -3.17 -4.56
C ASN A 72 -11.21 -3.29 -3.86
N GLY A 73 -10.18 -3.68 -4.61
CA GLY A 73 -8.86 -4.05 -4.11
C GLY A 73 -7.97 -2.92 -3.63
N PHE A 74 -8.44 -1.68 -3.67
CA PHE A 74 -7.62 -0.50 -3.41
C PHE A 74 -7.76 -0.05 -1.96
N GLY A 75 -6.66 -0.12 -1.20
CA GLY A 75 -6.65 0.25 0.22
C GLY A 75 -7.27 -0.80 1.14
N ILE A 76 -7.30 -2.07 0.71
CA ILE A 76 -7.65 -3.20 1.59
C ILE A 76 -6.62 -3.28 2.71
N PHE A 77 -7.05 -3.57 3.93
CA PHE A 77 -6.16 -3.64 5.08
C PHE A 77 -6.32 -4.94 5.84
N GLU A 78 -5.27 -5.29 6.57
CA GLU A 78 -5.39 -6.18 7.72
C GLU A 78 -5.30 -5.40 9.02
N GLY A 79 -5.84 -5.97 10.08
CA GLY A 79 -5.80 -5.34 11.38
C GLY A 79 -6.74 -6.00 12.36
N VAL A 80 -7.08 -5.22 13.37
CA VAL A 80 -7.94 -5.65 14.47
C VAL A 80 -9.20 -4.80 14.47
N SER A 81 -10.31 -5.44 14.82
CA SER A 81 -11.58 -4.76 15.08
C SER A 81 -12.14 -5.26 16.39
N GLY A 82 -12.86 -4.40 17.09
CA GLY A 82 -13.43 -4.75 18.38
C GLY A 82 -14.15 -3.58 19.02
N ASN A 83 -14.40 -3.68 20.33
CA ASN A 83 -15.01 -2.62 21.11
C ASN A 83 -14.03 -2.13 22.16
N MET A 84 -13.62 -0.87 22.05
CA MET A 84 -12.85 -0.17 23.06
C MET A 84 -13.77 0.17 24.23
N PHE A 85 -13.30 -0.06 25.46
CA PHE A 85 -14.10 0.10 26.68
C PHE A 85 -15.45 -0.65 26.66
N GLY A 86 -15.54 -1.76 25.92
CA GLY A 86 -16.73 -2.61 25.87
C GLY A 86 -17.90 -2.07 25.04
N ALA A 87 -17.84 -0.84 24.52
CA ALA A 87 -18.96 -0.22 23.82
C ALA A 87 -18.60 0.59 22.57
N PHE A 88 -17.35 1.05 22.43
CA PHE A 88 -16.95 1.91 21.32
C PHE A 88 -16.31 1.08 20.21
N PRO A 89 -17.00 0.83 19.09
CA PRO A 89 -16.41 0.07 18.00
C PRO A 89 -15.15 0.77 17.49
N PHE A 90 -14.08 0.02 17.32
CA PHE A 90 -12.84 0.50 16.73
C PHE A 90 -12.37 -0.47 15.65
N GLN A 91 -11.63 0.09 14.70
CA GLN A 91 -10.88 -0.65 13.71
C GLN A 91 -9.49 -0.04 13.67
N TYR A 92 -8.47 -0.89 13.68
CA TYR A 92 -7.08 -0.46 13.60
C TYR A 92 -6.38 -1.30 12.54
N ALA A 93 -5.88 -0.64 11.50
CA ALA A 93 -5.16 -1.28 10.41
C ALA A 93 -3.68 -1.43 10.78
N PHE A 94 -3.17 -2.66 10.73
CA PHE A 94 -1.73 -2.93 10.82
C PHE A 94 -1.04 -2.68 9.48
N HIS A 95 -1.67 -3.07 8.38
CA HIS A 95 -1.12 -2.89 7.03
C HIS A 95 -2.25 -2.53 6.08
N SER A 96 -2.13 -1.41 5.37
CA SER A 96 -3.01 -1.07 4.24
C SER A 96 -2.29 -1.33 2.92
N PHE A 97 -2.90 -2.15 2.06
CA PHE A 97 -2.33 -2.62 0.80
C PHE A 97 -2.87 -1.86 -0.40
N TYR A 98 -1.96 -1.40 -1.25
CA TYR A 98 -2.27 -0.77 -2.53
C TYR A 98 -1.46 -1.47 -3.63
N VAL A 99 -2.09 -2.46 -4.27
CA VAL A 99 -1.47 -3.21 -5.38
C VAL A 99 -1.44 -2.30 -6.60
N ILE A 100 -0.24 -1.95 -7.05
CA ILE A 100 -0.03 -1.05 -8.21
C ILE A 100 0.42 -1.80 -9.46
N SER A 101 0.90 -3.05 -9.31
CA SER A 101 1.19 -3.95 -10.43
C SER A 101 1.22 -5.41 -9.95
N PRO A 102 1.25 -6.41 -10.86
CA PRO A 102 1.45 -7.80 -10.48
C PRO A 102 2.74 -8.06 -9.69
N LYS A 103 3.72 -7.14 -9.73
CA LYS A 103 5.01 -7.30 -9.03
C LYS A 103 5.21 -6.36 -7.86
N LEU A 104 4.36 -5.34 -7.66
CA LEU A 104 4.57 -4.31 -6.65
C LEU A 104 3.28 -4.01 -5.88
N VAL A 105 3.40 -3.97 -4.56
CA VAL A 105 2.38 -3.49 -3.65
C VAL A 105 3.00 -2.43 -2.74
N LEU A 106 2.32 -1.29 -2.63
CA LEU A 106 2.63 -0.28 -1.63
C LEU A 106 1.91 -0.64 -0.34
N VAL A 107 2.62 -0.61 0.78
CA VAL A 107 2.06 -0.95 2.08
C VAL A 107 2.25 0.20 3.03
N LEU A 108 1.15 0.75 3.52
CA LEU A 108 1.15 1.79 4.55
C LEU A 108 1.03 1.12 5.92
N CYS A 109 2.00 1.34 6.80
CA CYS A 109 2.09 0.69 8.10
C CYS A 109 2.29 1.70 9.22
N PRO A 110 1.73 1.47 10.42
CA PRO A 110 2.05 2.25 11.60
C PRO A 110 3.54 2.28 11.92
N THR A 111 4.05 3.42 12.41
CA THR A 111 5.45 3.64 12.77
C THR A 111 5.98 2.67 13.82
N VAL A 112 5.11 2.06 14.63
CA VAL A 112 5.49 1.03 15.60
C VAL A 112 6.04 -0.25 14.97
N PHE A 113 5.79 -0.49 13.67
CA PHE A 113 6.42 -1.59 12.94
C PHE A 113 7.88 -1.31 12.57
N ARG A 114 8.38 -0.09 12.80
CA ARG A 114 9.81 0.19 12.69
C ARG A 114 10.56 -0.55 13.78
N LYS A 115 11.70 -1.13 13.41
CA LYS A 115 12.55 -1.92 14.30
C LYS A 115 13.00 -1.12 15.53
N GLU A 116 13.20 0.18 15.36
CA GLU A 116 13.64 1.09 16.41
C GLU A 116 12.54 1.41 17.45
N VAL A 117 11.28 1.18 17.11
CA VAL A 117 10.11 1.49 17.95
C VAL A 117 9.55 0.23 18.60
N GLY A 118 9.19 -0.77 17.79
CA GLY A 118 8.58 -2.02 18.25
C GLY A 118 7.06 -1.95 18.47
N ALA A 119 6.38 -3.06 18.17
CA ALA A 119 4.91 -3.16 18.16
C ALA A 119 4.30 -3.83 19.42
N ASP A 120 5.11 -4.23 20.40
CA ASP A 120 4.62 -5.03 21.53
C ASP A 120 3.61 -4.28 22.41
N GLU A 121 3.80 -2.97 22.63
CA GLU A 121 2.82 -2.17 23.38
C GLU A 121 1.50 -2.02 22.64
N LEU A 122 1.55 -1.87 21.31
CA LEU A 122 0.37 -1.84 20.45
C LEU A 122 -0.41 -3.15 20.56
N TYR A 123 0.29 -4.29 20.50
CA TYR A 123 -0.35 -5.59 20.65
C TYR A 123 -0.96 -5.76 22.04
N ARG A 124 -0.26 -5.37 23.10
CA ARG A 124 -0.81 -5.39 24.47
C ARG A 124 -2.08 -4.56 24.58
N PHE A 125 -2.10 -3.38 23.96
CA PHE A 125 -3.27 -2.50 23.95
C PHE A 125 -4.47 -3.14 23.25
N PHE A 126 -4.25 -3.88 22.16
CA PHE A 126 -5.30 -4.59 21.41
C PHE A 126 -5.49 -6.05 21.84
N GLY A 127 -5.27 -6.36 23.13
CA GLY A 127 -5.58 -7.68 23.68
C GLY A 127 -4.68 -8.82 23.17
N GLY A 128 -3.48 -8.50 22.71
CA GLY A 128 -2.47 -9.45 22.24
C GLY A 128 -2.63 -9.92 20.80
N GLN A 129 -3.59 -9.39 20.04
CA GLN A 129 -3.74 -9.73 18.63
C GLN A 129 -2.58 -9.15 17.82
N ARG A 130 -1.80 -10.02 17.17
CA ARG A 130 -0.60 -9.67 16.40
C ARG A 130 -0.91 -9.64 14.90
N SER A 131 -0.14 -8.86 14.16
CA SER A 131 -0.19 -8.84 12.68
C SER A 131 0.29 -10.18 12.12
N ILE A 132 -0.38 -10.67 11.07
CA ILE A 132 0.09 -11.88 10.36
C ILE A 132 1.28 -11.58 9.42
N PHE A 133 1.67 -10.30 9.28
CA PHE A 133 2.89 -9.85 8.61
C PHE A 133 3.95 -9.31 9.56
N GLU A 134 3.85 -9.54 10.87
CA GLU A 134 4.81 -8.97 11.84
C GLU A 134 6.28 -9.34 11.56
N ASN A 135 6.51 -10.52 10.97
CA ASN A 135 7.83 -11.05 10.66
C ASN A 135 8.31 -10.72 9.24
N VAL A 136 7.50 -10.01 8.45
CA VAL A 136 7.88 -9.56 7.10
C VAL A 136 8.67 -8.26 7.24
N PRO A 137 9.75 -8.03 6.48
CA PRO A 137 10.53 -6.81 6.65
C PRO A 137 9.73 -5.52 6.40
N HIS A 138 9.84 -4.58 7.33
CA HIS A 138 9.27 -3.22 7.28
C HIS A 138 10.36 -2.13 7.23
N PRO A 139 11.28 -2.12 6.25
CA PRO A 139 12.31 -1.11 6.20
C PRO A 139 11.67 0.27 5.99
N GLY A 140 11.98 1.21 6.89
CA GLY A 140 11.65 2.61 6.68
C GLY A 140 12.46 3.20 5.52
N ALA A 141 12.03 4.36 5.04
CA ALA A 141 12.85 5.15 4.12
C ALA A 141 14.18 5.50 4.77
N THR A 142 15.27 5.40 4.00
CA THR A 142 16.58 5.90 4.43
C THR A 142 16.67 7.37 4.03
N PRO A 143 16.65 8.31 4.99
CA PRO A 143 16.77 9.72 4.68
C PRO A 143 18.23 10.07 4.39
N ASN A 144 18.42 10.98 3.44
CA ASN A 144 19.69 11.64 3.17
C ASN A 144 19.43 13.14 3.23
N TYR A 145 19.73 13.71 4.40
CA TYR A 145 19.53 15.11 4.72
C TYR A 145 20.68 15.95 4.18
N VAL A 146 20.37 17.08 3.56
CA VAL A 146 21.41 17.94 2.96
C VAL A 146 22.25 18.67 4.03
N SER A 147 21.71 18.86 5.24
CA SER A 147 22.42 19.53 6.33
C SER A 147 23.15 18.54 7.23
N THR A 148 24.35 18.13 6.82
CA THR A 148 25.34 17.56 7.76
C THR A 148 26.52 18.52 7.87
N GLY A 149 26.55 19.31 8.95
CA GLY A 149 27.77 19.99 9.42
C GLY A 149 27.72 21.52 9.36
N ASN A 150 27.80 22.11 10.56
CA ASN A 150 28.28 23.46 10.88
C ASN A 150 27.86 24.61 9.95
N SER A 151 26.92 25.43 10.41
CA SER A 151 27.16 26.87 10.55
C SER A 151 25.91 27.56 11.09
N SER A 152 26.15 28.41 12.07
CA SER A 152 25.46 29.69 12.27
C SER A 152 25.17 30.39 10.95
N ARG A 153 24.10 29.96 10.26
CA ARG A 153 23.45 30.72 9.22
C ARG A 153 22.18 31.26 9.84
N SER A 154 22.22 32.53 10.23
CA SER A 154 21.03 33.37 10.23
C SER A 154 20.37 33.21 8.87
N LYS A 155 19.32 32.40 8.77
CA LYS A 155 18.56 32.29 7.53
C LYS A 155 17.66 33.52 7.40
N PRO A 156 17.51 34.07 6.19
CA PRO A 156 16.39 34.94 5.87
C PRO A 156 15.11 34.16 6.11
N LYS A 157 14.05 34.84 6.56
CA LYS A 157 12.73 34.26 6.79
C LYS A 157 12.31 33.48 5.53
N ASN A 158 12.36 32.15 5.58
CA ASN A 158 11.62 31.34 4.61
C ASN A 158 10.14 31.52 4.97
N GLU A 159 9.47 32.44 4.30
CA GLU A 159 8.05 32.80 4.40
C GLU A 159 7.13 31.71 3.82
N HIS A 160 7.53 30.44 3.82
CA HIS A 160 6.80 29.36 3.13
C HIS A 160 6.25 28.27 4.06
N SER A 161 6.20 28.53 5.37
CA SER A 161 5.43 27.72 6.31
C SER A 161 4.41 28.63 7.00
N HIS A 162 3.33 28.92 6.28
CA HIS A 162 2.18 29.67 6.80
C HIS A 162 0.98 28.75 7.07
N SER A 163 1.19 27.51 7.50
CA SER A 163 0.10 26.82 8.21
C SER A 163 -0.07 27.53 9.56
N LYS A 164 -1.23 28.14 9.78
CA LYS A 164 -1.58 28.72 11.08
C LYS A 164 -1.64 27.57 12.07
N PHE A 165 -0.69 27.53 13.01
CA PHE A 165 -0.73 26.57 14.10
C PHE A 165 -2.03 26.68 14.89
N ASP A 166 -2.71 25.56 15.03
CA ASP A 166 -3.88 25.43 15.88
C ASP A 166 -3.49 24.70 17.18
N ALA A 167 -3.44 25.45 18.28
CA ALA A 167 -3.14 24.91 19.61
C ALA A 167 -4.24 23.97 20.15
N THR A 168 -5.41 23.94 19.52
CA THR A 168 -6.52 23.05 19.88
C THR A 168 -6.51 21.73 19.12
N ASP A 169 -5.69 21.62 18.06
CA ASP A 169 -5.55 20.41 17.27
C ASP A 169 -4.42 19.52 17.84
N PRO A 170 -4.75 18.32 18.37
CA PRO A 170 -3.74 17.38 18.88
C PRO A 170 -2.69 16.95 17.85
N PHE A 171 -3.01 17.00 16.55
CA PHE A 171 -2.09 16.64 15.48
C PHE A 171 -1.06 17.74 15.22
N ASP A 172 -1.48 19.01 15.19
CA ASP A 172 -0.58 20.16 15.10
C ASP A 172 0.36 20.22 16.31
N LEU A 173 -0.15 19.92 17.51
CA LEU A 173 0.66 19.81 18.72
C LEU A 173 1.75 18.72 18.59
N ARG A 174 1.38 17.52 18.12
CA ARG A 174 2.34 16.42 17.92
C ARG A 174 3.36 16.75 16.83
N SER A 175 2.92 17.29 15.69
CA SER A 175 3.82 17.69 14.60
C SER A 175 4.82 18.73 15.09
N ARG A 176 4.37 19.76 15.82
CA ARG A 176 5.26 20.77 16.39
C ARG A 176 6.24 20.19 17.41
N ALA A 177 5.80 19.32 18.30
CA ALA A 177 6.68 18.67 19.26
C ALA A 177 7.77 17.84 18.54
N PHE A 178 7.38 17.13 17.48
CA PHE A 178 8.31 16.41 16.62
C PHE A 178 9.31 17.35 15.93
N ASP A 179 8.84 18.43 15.30
CA ASP A 179 9.72 19.41 14.64
C ASP A 179 10.66 20.11 15.62
N MET A 180 10.19 20.46 16.83
CA MET A 180 11.04 21.01 17.89
C MET A 180 12.14 20.03 18.30
N THR A 181 11.80 18.74 18.39
CA THR A 181 12.76 17.68 18.71
C THR A 181 13.82 17.55 17.63
N LEU A 182 13.42 17.48 16.35
CA LEU A 182 14.37 17.46 15.22
C LEU A 182 15.28 18.69 15.20
N ASN A 183 14.70 19.88 15.36
CA ASN A 183 15.46 21.13 15.39
C ASN A 183 16.47 21.16 16.54
N SER A 184 16.11 20.63 17.71
CA SER A 184 17.05 20.51 18.85
C SER A 184 18.22 19.56 18.57
N MET A 185 18.04 18.61 17.65
CA MET A 185 19.10 17.71 17.17
C MET A 185 19.88 18.31 15.99
N GLY A 186 19.58 19.56 15.60
CA GLY A 186 20.19 20.22 14.44
C GLY A 186 19.69 19.68 13.09
N ILE A 187 18.59 18.94 13.09
CA ILE A 187 17.97 18.37 11.89
C ILE A 187 16.82 19.29 11.48
N GLU A 188 17.01 20.03 10.39
CA GLU A 188 15.95 20.85 9.78
C GLU A 188 15.58 20.23 8.44
N ARG A 189 14.29 19.93 8.22
CA ARG A 189 13.82 19.44 6.93
C ARG A 189 14.08 20.49 5.85
N GLN A 190 14.73 20.09 4.77
CA GLN A 190 14.94 20.91 3.59
C GLN A 190 14.13 20.35 2.43
N TRP A 191 13.74 21.22 1.50
CA TRP A 191 13.00 20.84 0.28
C TRP A 191 13.79 19.88 -0.62
N ASN A 192 15.12 19.84 -0.48
CA ASN A 192 16.03 19.00 -1.25
C ASN A 192 16.55 17.79 -0.46
N ASP A 193 15.97 17.48 0.70
CA ASP A 193 16.20 16.21 1.36
C ASP A 193 15.73 15.06 0.48
N THR A 194 16.48 13.96 0.46
CA THR A 194 16.15 12.80 -0.37
C THR A 194 15.83 11.60 0.51
N PHE A 195 14.83 10.81 0.11
CA PHE A 195 14.41 9.62 0.84
C PHE A 195 14.50 8.42 -0.09
N THR A 196 15.34 7.45 0.28
CA THR A 196 15.52 6.21 -0.49
C THR A 196 14.62 5.13 0.07
N PHE A 197 13.76 4.56 -0.77
CA PHE A 197 12.85 3.47 -0.43
C PHE A 197 13.38 2.15 -0.99
N SER A 198 13.65 1.19 -0.11
CA SER A 198 14.10 -0.15 -0.49
C SER A 198 12.94 -1.03 -0.90
N PHE A 199 13.15 -1.85 -1.93
CA PHE A 199 12.17 -2.84 -2.38
C PHE A 199 12.42 -4.12 -1.61
N VAL A 200 11.39 -4.60 -0.89
CA VAL A 200 11.47 -5.87 -0.17
C VAL A 200 10.94 -6.98 -1.05
N LYS A 201 11.81 -7.86 -1.52
CA LYS A 201 11.39 -9.06 -2.24
C LYS A 201 10.75 -10.04 -1.26
N LEU A 202 9.47 -10.31 -1.46
CA LEU A 202 8.69 -11.24 -0.65
C LEU A 202 8.90 -12.68 -1.10
N ASP A 203 8.80 -13.61 -0.15
CA ASP A 203 8.62 -15.01 -0.47
C ASP A 203 7.21 -15.33 -0.98
N SER A 204 7.05 -16.51 -1.59
CA SER A 204 5.78 -16.96 -2.14
C SER A 204 4.68 -17.05 -1.08
N ALA A 205 5.01 -17.43 0.16
CA ALA A 205 4.02 -17.59 1.22
C ALA A 205 3.38 -16.24 1.60
N THR A 206 4.20 -15.20 1.73
CA THR A 206 3.78 -13.84 2.02
C THR A 206 2.98 -13.24 0.85
N VAL A 207 3.39 -13.45 -0.40
CA VAL A 207 2.59 -13.01 -1.57
C VAL A 207 1.21 -13.65 -1.57
N HIS A 208 1.11 -14.95 -1.29
CA HIS A 208 -0.18 -15.62 -1.18
C HIS A 208 -0.99 -15.16 0.04
N LEU A 209 -0.35 -14.65 1.09
CA LEU A 209 -1.04 -14.09 2.25
C LEU A 209 -1.67 -12.74 1.92
N VAL A 210 -0.95 -11.86 1.21
CA VAL A 210 -1.51 -10.61 0.67
C VAL A 210 -2.69 -10.93 -0.25
N ASN A 211 -2.51 -11.85 -1.20
CA ASN A 211 -3.59 -12.26 -2.11
C ASN A 211 -4.78 -12.89 -1.37
N TYR A 212 -4.56 -13.58 -0.25
CA TYR A 212 -5.63 -14.13 0.58
C TYR A 212 -6.51 -13.02 1.17
N ILE A 213 -5.91 -11.94 1.67
CA ILE A 213 -6.65 -10.79 2.21
C ILE A 213 -7.45 -10.11 1.09
N LEU A 214 -6.82 -9.88 -0.07
CA LEU A 214 -7.49 -9.29 -1.23
C LEU A 214 -8.69 -10.11 -1.69
N LEU A 215 -8.57 -11.45 -1.66
CA LEU A 215 -9.67 -12.36 -1.98
C LEU A 215 -10.76 -12.38 -0.92
N ASN A 216 -10.43 -12.28 0.36
CA ASN A 216 -11.42 -12.28 1.45
C ASN A 216 -12.31 -11.04 1.45
N GLU A 217 -11.83 -9.93 0.92
CA GLU A 217 -12.60 -8.69 0.83
C GLU A 217 -13.43 -8.60 -0.45
N THR A 218 -13.41 -9.61 -1.33
CA THR A 218 -14.12 -9.51 -2.61
C THR A 218 -15.63 -9.39 -2.47
N LYS A 219 -16.25 -8.60 -3.35
CA LYS A 219 -17.72 -8.55 -3.46
C LYS A 219 -18.24 -9.63 -4.42
N PRO A 220 -19.53 -10.02 -4.33
CA PRO A 220 -20.13 -11.07 -5.17
C PRO A 220 -19.99 -10.85 -6.68
N ASP A 221 -20.01 -9.58 -7.15
CA ASP A 221 -19.88 -9.19 -8.56
C ASP A 221 -18.41 -9.11 -9.03
N LEU A 222 -17.56 -9.98 -8.50
CA LEU A 222 -16.10 -9.90 -8.56
C LEU A 222 -15.55 -9.70 -9.99
N VAL A 223 -14.80 -8.61 -10.17
CA VAL A 223 -13.82 -8.48 -11.25
C VAL A 223 -12.44 -8.71 -10.66
N LEU A 224 -11.74 -9.73 -11.14
CA LEU A 224 -10.40 -10.09 -10.68
C LEU A 224 -9.41 -9.94 -11.83
N THR A 225 -8.36 -9.16 -11.60
CA THR A 225 -7.27 -8.91 -12.55
C THR A 225 -6.01 -9.62 -12.07
N PHE A 226 -5.36 -10.32 -12.98
CA PHE A 226 -4.20 -11.18 -12.76
C PHE A 226 -3.41 -11.30 -14.05
N LEU A 227 -2.13 -11.69 -13.94
CA LEU A 227 -1.25 -11.80 -15.10
C LEU A 227 -1.16 -13.24 -15.63
N SER A 228 -1.13 -14.24 -14.73
CA SER A 228 -0.86 -15.64 -15.07
C SER A 228 -1.99 -16.58 -14.63
N ARG A 229 -2.61 -17.29 -15.57
CA ARG A 229 -3.61 -18.34 -15.26
C ARG A 229 -3.04 -19.45 -14.36
N PRO A 230 -1.84 -20.00 -14.61
CA PRO A 230 -1.23 -20.97 -13.69
C PRO A 230 -1.10 -20.42 -12.27
N TYR A 231 -0.68 -19.16 -12.14
CA TYR A 231 -0.48 -18.56 -10.83
C TYR A 231 -1.79 -18.30 -10.09
N LEU A 232 -2.79 -17.74 -10.78
CA LEU A 232 -4.12 -17.55 -10.20
C LEU A 232 -4.72 -18.88 -9.71
N TYR A 233 -4.56 -19.96 -10.48
CA TYR A 233 -5.00 -21.29 -10.05
C TYR A 233 -4.29 -21.72 -8.75
N LYS A 234 -2.97 -21.56 -8.68
CA LYS A 234 -2.17 -21.83 -7.46
C LYS A 234 -2.65 -20.98 -6.28
N THR A 235 -2.92 -19.69 -6.49
CA THR A 235 -3.41 -18.75 -5.48
C THR A 235 -4.77 -19.18 -4.93
N ILE A 236 -5.75 -19.48 -5.79
CA ILE A 236 -7.06 -19.97 -5.36
C ILE A 236 -6.96 -21.31 -4.63
N ALA A 237 -6.11 -22.22 -5.14
CA ALA A 237 -5.91 -23.52 -4.50
C ALA A 237 -5.29 -23.39 -3.10
N LYS A 238 -4.42 -22.40 -2.86
CA LYS A 238 -3.87 -22.10 -1.54
C LYS A 238 -4.88 -21.38 -0.65
N TYR A 239 -5.64 -20.43 -1.20
CA TYR A 239 -6.69 -19.70 -0.50
C TYR A 239 -7.70 -20.66 0.13
N HIS A 240 -8.25 -21.61 -0.64
CA HIS A 240 -9.21 -22.61 -0.14
C HIS A 240 -8.68 -23.54 0.96
N LYS A 241 -7.35 -23.63 1.15
CA LYS A 241 -6.74 -24.43 2.23
C LYS A 241 -6.59 -23.67 3.54
N LYS A 242 -6.79 -22.34 3.55
CA LYS A 242 -6.69 -21.51 4.76
C LYS A 242 -8.02 -21.53 5.53
N VAL A 243 -7.90 -21.38 6.84
CA VAL A 243 -9.05 -21.12 7.73
C VAL A 243 -9.54 -19.68 7.50
N GLY A 244 -10.84 -19.43 7.68
CA GLY A 244 -11.41 -18.08 7.61
C GLY A 244 -11.64 -17.53 6.19
N VAL A 245 -11.68 -18.40 5.18
CA VAL A 245 -12.06 -18.01 3.81
C VAL A 245 -13.50 -17.50 3.78
N GLN A 246 -13.73 -16.37 3.11
CA GLN A 246 -15.06 -15.73 3.03
C GLN A 246 -15.83 -16.12 1.76
N HIS A 247 -15.13 -16.65 0.76
CA HIS A 247 -15.68 -16.89 -0.58
C HIS A 247 -15.33 -18.25 -1.13
N ASP A 248 -16.21 -18.81 -1.96
CA ASP A 248 -15.94 -20.04 -2.69
C ASP A 248 -15.60 -19.78 -4.17
N PHE A 249 -14.32 -19.93 -4.52
CA PHE A 249 -13.82 -19.84 -5.89
C PHE A 249 -13.77 -21.18 -6.64
N SER A 250 -14.50 -22.22 -6.20
CA SER A 250 -14.41 -23.57 -6.80
C SER A 250 -14.75 -23.60 -8.29
N ASN A 251 -15.74 -22.82 -8.73
CA ASN A 251 -16.08 -22.71 -10.15
C ASN A 251 -14.95 -22.06 -10.97
N LEU A 252 -14.37 -20.96 -10.47
CA LEU A 252 -13.23 -20.29 -11.11
C LEU A 252 -12.01 -21.23 -11.18
N LYS A 253 -11.70 -21.92 -10.08
CA LYS A 253 -10.65 -22.94 -10.01
C LYS A 253 -10.84 -24.04 -11.06
N LYS A 254 -12.06 -24.56 -11.22
CA LYS A 254 -12.41 -25.56 -12.25
C LYS A 254 -12.22 -25.01 -13.67
N LYS A 255 -12.68 -23.79 -13.94
CA LYS A 255 -12.51 -23.12 -15.25
C LYS A 255 -11.03 -22.93 -15.58
N LEU A 256 -10.22 -22.48 -14.62
CA LEU A 256 -8.77 -22.34 -14.79
C LEU A 256 -8.09 -23.69 -15.06
N PHE A 257 -8.46 -24.74 -14.31
CA PHE A 257 -7.92 -26.09 -14.54
C PHE A 257 -8.20 -26.60 -15.96
N ILE A 258 -9.45 -26.43 -16.45
CA ILE A 258 -9.82 -26.81 -17.81
C ILE A 258 -9.01 -26.02 -18.83
N ALA A 259 -8.88 -24.70 -18.65
CA ALA A 259 -8.13 -23.84 -19.56
C ALA A 259 -6.65 -24.25 -19.65
N LEU A 260 -6.00 -24.50 -18.51
CA LEU A 260 -4.60 -24.93 -18.44
C LEU A 260 -4.38 -26.27 -19.16
N ASN A 261 -5.30 -27.23 -18.97
CA ASN A 261 -5.20 -28.53 -19.62
C ASN A 261 -5.49 -28.48 -21.13
N ARG A 262 -6.35 -27.56 -21.59
CA ARG A 262 -6.56 -27.34 -23.03
C ARG A 262 -5.30 -26.78 -23.68
N THR A 263 -4.72 -25.73 -23.12
CA THR A 263 -3.45 -25.16 -23.62
C THR A 263 -2.36 -26.21 -23.71
N HIS A 264 -2.22 -27.07 -22.68
CA HIS A 264 -1.26 -28.17 -22.73
C HIS A 264 -1.54 -29.17 -23.85
N LYS A 265 -2.80 -29.53 -24.12
CA LYS A 265 -3.16 -30.40 -25.24
C LYS A 265 -2.87 -29.74 -26.59
N ASP A 266 -3.22 -28.47 -26.74
CA ASP A 266 -3.00 -27.72 -27.97
C ASP A 266 -1.50 -27.54 -28.26
N ASP A 267 -0.69 -27.24 -27.24
CA ASP A 267 0.77 -27.17 -27.33
C ASP A 267 1.37 -28.53 -27.69
N LEU A 268 0.87 -29.63 -27.11
CA LEU A 268 1.28 -30.97 -27.49
C LEU A 268 0.89 -31.32 -28.93
N HIS A 269 -0.29 -30.89 -29.39
CA HIS A 269 -0.71 -31.06 -30.78
C HIS A 269 0.17 -30.25 -31.74
N LEU A 270 0.48 -28.99 -31.40
CA LEU A 270 1.41 -28.14 -32.16
C LEU A 270 2.79 -28.80 -32.24
N ARG A 271 3.36 -29.28 -31.13
CA ARG A 271 4.65 -29.97 -31.10
C ARG A 271 4.67 -31.26 -31.93
N LYS A 272 3.58 -32.03 -31.93
CA LYS A 272 3.44 -33.23 -32.78
C LYS A 272 3.36 -32.91 -34.28
N ASN A 273 2.90 -31.71 -34.62
CA ASN A 273 2.79 -31.23 -36.00
C ASN A 273 4.04 -30.49 -36.48
N ILE A 274 5.07 -30.33 -35.65
CA ILE A 274 6.39 -29.86 -36.09
C ILE A 274 7.05 -31.01 -36.86
N PRO A 275 7.38 -30.85 -38.16
CA PRO A 275 8.03 -31.90 -38.92
C PRO A 275 9.37 -32.27 -38.28
N THR A 276 9.60 -33.57 -38.05
CA THR A 276 10.78 -34.15 -37.39
C THR A 276 12.09 -34.01 -38.17
N GLY A 277 12.17 -33.11 -39.16
CA GLY A 277 13.30 -32.98 -40.08
C GLY A 277 13.74 -31.55 -40.41
N GLN A 278 13.21 -30.51 -39.76
CA GLN A 278 13.75 -29.17 -39.97
C GLN A 278 15.00 -28.95 -39.11
N THR A 279 16.15 -29.10 -39.75
CA THR A 279 17.41 -28.50 -39.31
C THR A 279 17.24 -26.98 -39.34
N TYR A 280 16.93 -26.38 -38.18
CA TYR A 280 16.98 -24.94 -38.03
C TYR A 280 18.45 -24.53 -38.06
N SER A 281 18.89 -23.91 -39.16
CA SER A 281 20.14 -23.18 -39.19
C SER A 281 19.99 -21.95 -38.31
N TRP A 282 20.46 -22.04 -37.08
CA TRP A 282 20.67 -20.86 -36.24
C TRP A 282 21.82 -20.06 -36.86
N ASN A 283 21.51 -19.17 -37.78
CA ASN A 283 22.41 -18.06 -38.07
C ASN A 283 22.36 -17.13 -36.85
N VAL A 284 23.20 -17.43 -35.87
CA VAL A 284 23.57 -16.50 -34.81
C VAL A 284 24.24 -15.33 -35.51
N ARG A 285 23.50 -14.23 -35.69
CA ARG A 285 24.15 -12.94 -35.94
C ARG A 285 24.63 -12.43 -34.59
N GLU A 286 25.93 -12.52 -34.36
CA GLU A 286 26.59 -11.67 -33.40
C GLU A 286 26.32 -10.22 -33.81
N THR A 287 25.61 -9.49 -32.97
CA THR A 287 25.63 -8.03 -33.04
C THR A 287 27.00 -7.59 -32.55
N ASN A 288 27.91 -7.39 -33.49
CA ASN A 288 29.15 -6.68 -33.21
C ASN A 288 28.82 -5.32 -32.63
N SER A 289 29.42 -5.07 -31.49
CA SER A 289 29.70 -3.76 -30.94
C SER A 289 30.36 -2.84 -31.98
N GLU A 290 30.08 -1.54 -31.82
CA GLU A 290 30.74 -0.37 -32.41
C GLU A 290 30.23 0.12 -33.78
N SER A 291 29.43 1.19 -33.74
CA SER A 291 29.86 2.56 -34.05
C SER A 291 28.81 3.57 -33.58
#